data_AF-A0A357K4Y0-F1
#
_entry.id   AF-A0A357K4Y0-F1
#
_cell.length_a   1.000
_cell.length_b   1.000
_cell.length_c   1.000
_cell.angle_alpha   90.00
_cell.angle_beta   90.00
_cell.angle_gamma   90.00
#
_symmetry.space_group_name_H-M   'P 1'
#
loop_
_entity.id
_entity.type
_entity.pdbx_description
1 polymer ?
#
loop_
_entity_poly.entity_id
_entity_poly.type
_entity_poly.pdbx_seq_one_letter_code
_entity_poly.pdbx_strand_id
1 'polypeptide(L)'
;TAEDVDYVVDDAMRGSEMAVPILCDGEVIGVIDSEHSLEGFFQSYHLRLLQSVANICGQKIGRSIGEERTQEFAKFFQLNPNPVARLDFDGVLLLSNAQADALLAPESASSSALSKDSPFWPLLQKASASDVAVQAQVQAGDKWFQVAMARVGDKPFVHMYAVDVTEVQLARARAAEAERHKSDFLSVMSHEIRTPLNAILGLIELMMRGDDSEQDRLSNLSYMEFAGKHLKGLLTDVLDLERLDSGKAEPHLTPFAPEEFFKRVVNGFQKRAEATGNVLSLEVEAAVPGGLMADVGWLTQMLNNLITNALKFTSDGEIRCHVAWESDCLEVSVRDTGMGIAPSDLERILEPFEQANREIMVNTANQGVGLGLAITKKLVGLHGGELRVTSTLGEGTTFRFDLPLQFREALEADVEVQGETRDRPLIPEAPVLIVDDNELNVLVARRMVANWGYEVITASNADEAEAQLAQARPFLVLLDIHMP
;
A
#
# COMPACT_ATOMS: atom_id res chain seq x y z
N THR A 1 -11.94 50.22 47.35
CA THR A 1 -13.11 50.36 48.27
C THR A 1 -13.10 49.17 49.20
N ALA A 2 -13.73 49.23 50.38
CA ALA A 2 -13.74 48.13 51.37
C ALA A 2 -14.39 46.81 50.88
N GLU A 3 -14.70 46.70 49.59
CA GLU A 3 -15.22 45.52 48.90
C GLU A 3 -14.14 44.85 48.01
N ASP A 4 -12.93 45.42 47.95
CA ASP A 4 -11.81 44.87 47.20
C ASP A 4 -11.09 43.79 48.05
N VAL A 5 -10.85 42.62 47.47
CA VAL A 5 -10.35 41.44 48.20
C VAL A 5 -8.92 41.65 48.71
N ASP A 6 -8.17 42.51 48.04
CA ASP A 6 -6.81 42.89 48.40
C ASP A 6 -6.74 44.12 49.32
N TYR A 7 -7.89 44.63 49.79
CA TYR A 7 -7.95 45.77 50.70
C TYR A 7 -7.65 45.35 52.14
N VAL A 8 -6.50 45.77 52.67
CA VAL A 8 -6.13 45.58 54.07
C VAL A 8 -6.79 46.67 54.92
N VAL A 9 -7.51 46.26 55.97
CA VAL A 9 -8.19 47.18 56.91
C VAL A 9 -7.19 47.64 57.98
N ASP A 10 -7.14 48.95 58.23
CA ASP A 10 -6.18 49.56 59.16
C ASP A 10 -6.47 49.31 60.64
N ASP A 11 -5.41 49.01 61.41
CA ASP A 11 -5.47 48.69 62.83
C ASP A 11 -5.28 49.91 63.79
N ALA A 12 -4.99 51.12 63.29
CA ALA A 12 -4.72 52.29 64.14
C ALA A 12 -5.00 53.67 63.48
N MET A 13 -5.10 54.74 64.30
CA MET A 13 -5.21 56.13 63.82
C MET A 13 -3.94 56.56 63.05
N ARG A 14 -4.09 56.84 61.75
CA ARG A 14 -3.04 57.40 60.88
C ARG A 14 -2.88 58.89 61.16
N GLY A 15 -1.75 59.30 61.75
CA GLY A 15 -1.41 60.71 61.90
C GLY A 15 -0.79 61.29 60.61
N SER A 16 0.01 60.51 59.89
CA SER A 16 0.68 60.94 58.66
C SER A 16 0.99 59.73 57.78
N GLU A 17 0.84 59.88 56.47
CA GLU A 17 1.08 58.82 55.47
C GLU A 17 1.79 59.38 54.24
N MET A 18 2.63 58.57 53.60
CA MET A 18 3.34 58.94 52.38
C MET A 18 3.58 57.73 51.49
N ALA A 19 2.95 57.74 50.31
CA ALA A 19 3.12 56.73 49.28
C ALA A 19 3.91 57.25 48.07
N VAL A 20 4.82 56.43 47.54
CA VAL A 20 5.64 56.75 46.35
C VAL A 20 5.66 55.57 45.39
N PRO A 21 5.34 55.75 44.10
CA PRO A 21 5.36 54.66 43.13
C PRO A 21 6.79 54.24 42.77
N ILE A 22 7.00 52.94 42.60
CA ILE A 22 8.18 52.34 42.00
C ILE A 22 7.92 52.22 40.50
N LEU A 23 8.75 52.89 39.70
CA LEU A 23 8.61 52.93 38.24
C LEU A 23 9.70 52.09 37.56
N CYS A 24 9.33 51.35 36.52
CA CYS A 24 10.25 50.68 35.60
C CYS A 24 9.77 50.91 34.16
N ASP A 25 10.62 51.47 33.30
CA ASP A 25 10.30 51.78 31.88
C ASP A 25 8.99 52.57 31.66
N GLY A 26 8.60 53.40 32.63
CA GLY A 26 7.38 54.22 32.56
C GLY A 26 6.13 53.55 33.11
N GLU A 27 6.21 52.29 33.55
CA GLU A 27 5.11 51.57 34.20
C GLU A 27 5.31 51.51 35.73
N VAL A 28 4.19 51.57 36.48
CA VAL A 28 4.20 51.42 37.94
C VAL A 28 4.23 49.93 38.27
N ILE A 29 5.36 49.46 38.82
CA ILE A 29 5.57 48.04 39.17
C ILE A 29 5.32 47.76 40.66
N GLY A 30 5.07 48.80 41.45
CA GLY A 30 4.79 48.70 42.87
C GLY A 30 4.71 50.07 43.53
N VAL A 31 4.44 50.11 44.83
CA VAL A 31 4.36 51.34 45.63
C VAL A 31 5.11 51.12 46.94
N ILE A 32 5.90 52.11 47.36
CA ILE A 32 6.42 52.20 48.71
C ILE A 32 5.40 53.00 49.51
N ASP A 33 4.75 52.35 50.45
CA ASP A 33 3.82 52.97 51.38
C ASP A 33 4.45 53.06 52.77
N SER A 34 4.18 54.15 53.48
CA SER A 34 4.80 54.43 54.79
C SER A 34 3.85 55.26 55.65
N GLU A 35 3.65 54.79 56.88
CA GLU A 35 2.70 55.34 57.82
C GLU A 35 3.37 55.75 59.14
N HIS A 36 2.81 56.75 59.81
CA HIS A 36 3.27 57.19 61.12
C HIS A 36 2.09 57.70 61.99
N SER A 37 2.16 57.45 63.30
CA SER A 37 1.09 57.80 64.25
C SER A 37 1.02 59.29 64.61
N LEU A 38 2.12 60.04 64.43
CA LEU A 38 2.18 61.49 64.65
C LEU A 38 1.66 62.28 63.45
N GLU A 39 0.79 63.26 63.70
CA GLU A 39 0.25 64.16 62.68
C GLU A 39 1.32 65.07 62.07
N GLY A 40 1.38 65.15 60.74
CA GLY A 40 2.37 65.96 60.02
C GLY A 40 3.83 65.48 60.12
N PHE A 41 4.05 64.22 60.50
CA PHE A 41 5.39 63.64 60.62
C PHE A 41 6.16 63.60 59.28
N PHE A 42 5.51 63.19 58.19
CA PHE A 42 6.14 63.17 56.89
C PHE A 42 6.25 64.59 56.31
N GLN A 43 7.44 64.90 55.77
CA GLN A 43 7.81 66.22 55.26
C GLN A 43 8.49 66.04 53.91
N SER A 44 8.72 67.15 53.18
CA SER A 44 9.29 67.09 51.82
C SER A 44 10.66 66.40 51.74
N TYR A 45 11.43 66.36 52.83
CA TYR A 45 12.67 65.57 52.89
C TYR A 45 12.40 64.07 52.84
N HIS A 46 11.41 63.58 53.60
CA HIS A 46 10.98 62.17 53.60
C HIS A 46 10.51 61.76 52.21
N LEU A 47 9.78 62.63 51.50
CA LEU A 47 9.35 62.37 50.12
C LEU A 47 10.53 62.17 49.17
N ARG A 48 11.54 63.05 49.22
CA ARG A 48 12.75 62.93 48.39
C ARG A 48 13.54 61.65 48.70
N LEU A 49 13.59 61.25 49.97
CA LEU A 49 14.23 60.02 50.39
C LEU A 49 13.50 58.80 49.81
N LEU A 50 12.18 58.72 50.00
CA LEU A 50 11.36 57.62 49.49
C LEU A 50 11.36 57.56 47.96
N GLN A 51 11.35 58.69 47.26
CA GLN A 51 11.53 58.77 45.81
C GLN A 51 12.88 58.24 45.34
N SER A 52 13.95 58.53 46.09
CA SER A 52 15.28 58.01 45.77
C SER A 52 15.34 56.49 45.93
N VAL A 53 14.74 55.96 47.00
CA VAL A 53 14.63 54.51 47.22
C VAL A 53 13.78 53.85 46.14
N ALA A 54 12.61 54.40 45.82
CA ALA A 54 11.72 53.89 44.79
C ALA A 54 12.40 53.84 43.41
N ASN A 55 13.18 54.85 43.05
CA ASN A 55 13.92 54.86 41.78
C ASN A 55 15.02 53.78 41.74
N ILE A 56 15.78 53.62 42.83
CA ILE A 56 16.82 52.57 42.93
C ILE A 56 16.18 51.18 42.86
N CYS A 57 15.05 50.97 43.53
CA CYS A 57 14.27 49.74 43.46
C CYS A 57 13.81 49.46 42.02
N GLY A 58 13.23 50.45 41.35
CA GLY A 58 12.78 50.34 39.96
C GLY A 58 13.90 49.92 39.01
N GLN A 59 15.07 50.57 39.12
CA GLN A 59 16.24 50.23 38.31
C GLN A 59 16.78 48.83 38.58
N LYS A 60 16.88 48.42 39.85
CA LYS A 60 17.38 47.08 40.21
C LYS A 60 16.44 45.98 39.77
N ILE A 61 15.13 46.17 39.97
CA ILE A 61 14.10 45.21 39.56
C ILE A 61 14.09 45.10 38.04
N GLY A 62 14.05 46.22 37.32
CA GLY A 62 14.09 46.24 35.86
C GLY A 62 15.33 45.53 35.29
N ARG A 63 16.50 45.76 35.90
CA ARG A 63 17.73 45.05 35.53
C ARG A 63 17.63 43.54 35.76
N SER A 64 17.13 43.11 36.91
CA SER A 64 16.98 41.69 37.23
C SER A 64 16.03 40.98 36.27
N ILE A 65 14.88 41.61 35.97
CA ILE A 65 13.90 41.09 35.00
C ILE A 65 14.53 41.03 33.59
N GLY A 66 15.31 42.03 33.20
CA GLY A 66 16.03 42.06 31.92
C GLY A 66 17.09 40.95 31.80
N GLU A 67 17.84 40.69 32.88
CA GLU A 67 18.82 39.61 32.96
C GLU A 67 18.15 38.23 32.86
N GLU A 68 17.04 38.01 33.60
CA GLU A 68 16.26 36.77 33.55
C GLU A 68 15.68 36.50 32.15
N ARG A 69 15.03 37.49 31.53
CA ARG A 69 14.50 37.38 30.16
C ARG A 69 15.58 37.04 29.14
N THR A 70 16.77 37.62 29.29
CA THR A 70 17.91 37.35 28.41
C THR A 70 18.43 35.92 28.59
N GLN A 71 18.49 35.42 29.83
CA GLN A 71 18.86 34.03 30.12
C GLN A 71 17.82 33.03 29.59
N GLU A 72 16.53 33.29 29.77
CA GLU A 72 15.46 32.45 29.23
C GLU A 72 15.49 32.42 27.69
N PHE A 73 15.69 33.57 27.06
CA PHE A 73 15.81 33.67 25.62
C PHE A 73 17.04 32.91 25.08
N ALA A 74 18.18 32.97 25.78
CA ALA A 74 19.38 32.20 25.42
C ALA A 74 19.15 30.68 25.57
N LYS A 75 18.45 30.24 26.63
CA LYS A 75 18.08 28.84 26.84
C LYS A 75 17.20 28.30 25.70
N PHE A 76 16.26 29.11 25.20
CA PHE A 76 15.40 28.70 24.08
C PHE A 76 16.21 28.29 22.85
N PHE A 77 17.22 29.08 22.44
CA PHE A 77 18.07 28.71 21.31
C PHE A 77 18.94 27.49 21.60
N GLN A 78 19.48 27.37 22.81
CA GLN A 78 20.37 26.25 23.17
C GLN A 78 19.65 24.90 23.28
N LEU A 79 18.41 24.89 23.78
CA LEU A 79 17.67 23.66 24.08
C LEU A 79 16.76 23.20 22.94
N ASN A 80 16.44 24.08 21.98
CA ASN A 80 15.52 23.73 20.90
C ASN A 80 16.20 22.73 19.95
N PRO A 81 15.65 21.52 19.77
CA PRO A 81 16.24 20.51 18.87
C PRO A 81 16.08 20.87 17.39
N ASN A 82 15.28 21.87 17.07
CA ASN A 82 15.00 22.31 15.71
C ASN A 82 15.84 23.55 15.35
N PRO A 83 16.23 23.74 14.08
CA PRO A 83 16.87 24.96 13.63
C PRO A 83 16.07 26.22 13.97
N VAL A 84 16.68 27.10 14.78
CA VAL A 84 16.16 28.43 15.10
C VAL A 84 17.24 29.45 14.75
N ALA A 85 16.89 30.45 13.96
CA ALA A 85 17.80 31.55 13.63
C ALA A 85 17.11 32.91 13.64
N ARG A 86 17.92 33.95 13.78
CA ARG A 86 17.58 35.33 13.52
C ARG A 86 18.49 35.83 12.41
N LEU A 87 17.89 36.29 11.33
CA LEU A 87 18.58 36.77 10.14
C LEU A 87 18.26 38.24 9.96
N ASP A 88 19.23 39.07 9.62
CA ASP A 88 18.92 40.39 9.07
C ASP A 88 18.39 40.26 7.63
N PHE A 89 18.01 41.39 7.01
CA PHE A 89 17.45 41.40 5.66
C PHE A 89 18.48 41.11 4.56
N ASP A 90 19.77 41.18 4.88
CA ASP A 90 20.88 40.84 3.99
C ASP A 90 21.34 39.38 4.16
N GLY A 91 20.72 38.64 5.10
CA GLY A 91 20.97 37.22 5.36
C GLY A 91 22.08 36.95 6.38
N VAL A 92 22.59 37.96 7.09
CA VAL A 92 23.56 37.75 8.17
C VAL A 92 22.87 37.10 9.36
N LEU A 93 23.47 36.01 9.87
CA LEU A 93 22.99 35.32 11.06
C LEU A 93 23.34 36.19 12.29
N LEU A 94 22.33 36.83 12.86
CA LEU A 94 22.46 37.63 14.09
C LEU A 94 22.47 36.74 15.33
N LEU A 95 21.73 35.64 15.30
CA LEU A 95 21.65 34.68 16.39
C LEU A 95 21.14 33.34 15.87
N SER A 96 21.75 32.24 16.24
CA SER A 96 21.40 30.89 15.76
C SER A 96 21.72 29.84 16.81
N ASN A 97 21.10 28.67 16.66
CA ASN A 97 21.51 27.46 17.37
C ASN A 97 22.35 26.55 16.47
N ALA A 98 22.97 25.53 17.07
CA ALA A 98 23.85 24.60 16.36
C ALA A 98 23.16 23.93 15.15
N GLN A 99 21.85 23.64 15.26
CA GLN A 99 21.08 23.04 14.17
C GLN A 99 20.84 24.02 13.02
N ALA A 100 20.62 25.30 13.31
CA ALA A 100 20.53 26.34 12.29
C ALA A 100 21.88 26.66 11.65
N ASP A 101 22.97 26.64 12.41
CA ASP A 101 24.32 26.82 11.87
C ASP A 101 24.63 25.72 10.85
N ALA A 102 24.39 24.45 11.20
CA ALA A 102 24.56 23.33 10.30
C ALA A 102 23.69 23.40 9.03
N LEU A 103 22.47 23.96 9.14
CA LEU A 103 21.51 24.05 8.04
C LEU A 103 21.77 25.24 7.10
N LEU A 104 22.11 26.40 7.65
CA LEU A 104 22.18 27.67 6.92
C LEU A 104 23.61 28.04 6.48
N ALA A 105 24.62 27.59 7.22
CA ALA A 105 26.03 27.92 7.01
C ALA A 105 26.93 26.71 7.33
N PRO A 106 26.88 25.63 6.53
CA PRO A 106 27.75 24.47 6.74
C PRO A 106 29.23 24.87 6.71
N GLU A 107 30.07 24.18 7.50
CA GLU A 107 31.47 24.52 7.86
C GLU A 107 32.43 24.90 6.71
N SER A 108 32.02 24.72 5.45
CA SER A 108 32.73 25.19 4.25
C SER A 108 32.53 26.68 3.92
N ALA A 109 31.59 27.38 4.55
CA ALA A 109 31.31 28.80 4.29
C ALA A 109 32.07 29.70 5.28
N SER A 110 32.96 30.56 4.79
CA SER A 110 33.75 31.48 5.63
C SER A 110 32.96 32.66 6.20
N SER A 111 31.65 32.72 5.99
CA SER A 111 30.79 33.83 6.45
C SER A 111 29.61 33.34 7.28
N SER A 112 29.34 34.05 8.38
CA SER A 112 28.14 33.94 9.21
C SER A 112 26.90 34.51 8.50
N ALA A 113 26.73 34.20 7.21
CA ALA A 113 25.68 34.75 6.36
C ALA A 113 25.12 33.68 5.42
N LEU A 114 23.80 33.71 5.25
CA LEU A 114 23.06 32.86 4.35
C LEU A 114 23.46 33.15 2.89
N SER A 115 23.85 32.11 2.16
CA SER A 115 24.15 32.24 0.73
C SER A 115 22.89 32.67 -0.06
N LYS A 116 23.07 33.53 -1.07
CA LYS A 116 21.98 33.93 -1.98
C LYS A 116 21.45 32.79 -2.83
N ASP A 117 22.26 31.77 -3.06
CA ASP A 117 21.87 30.54 -3.78
C ASP A 117 21.19 29.53 -2.85
N SER A 118 21.09 29.83 -1.55
CA SER A 118 20.42 28.99 -0.57
C SER A 118 18.93 28.91 -0.86
N PRO A 119 18.30 27.74 -0.71
CA PRO A 119 16.87 27.60 -0.93
C PRO A 119 16.03 28.34 0.14
N PHE A 120 16.66 28.81 1.23
CA PHE A 120 16.05 29.68 2.23
C PHE A 120 16.07 31.17 1.85
N TRP A 121 16.89 31.59 0.86
CA TRP A 121 17.02 33.00 0.47
C TRP A 121 15.71 33.63 -0.06
N PRO A 122 14.93 32.96 -0.93
CA PRO A 122 13.64 33.51 -1.39
C PRO A 122 12.62 33.69 -0.27
N LEU A 123 12.69 32.86 0.78
CA LEU A 123 11.82 32.95 1.95
C LEU A 123 12.16 34.16 2.79
N LEU A 124 13.45 34.41 3.01
CA LEU A 124 13.93 35.59 3.73
C LEU A 124 13.49 36.88 3.04
N GLN A 125 13.62 36.96 1.71
CA GLN A 125 13.18 38.11 0.91
C GLN A 125 11.68 38.37 1.01
N LYS A 126 10.85 37.32 1.02
CA LYS A 126 9.40 37.45 1.21
C LYS A 126 9.05 37.88 2.63
N ALA A 127 9.74 37.32 3.63
CA ALA A 127 9.49 37.61 5.03
C ALA A 127 10.01 39.00 5.45
N SER A 128 11.03 39.55 4.80
CA SER A 128 11.50 40.90 5.07
C SER A 128 10.57 41.98 4.51
N ALA A 129 9.90 41.69 3.39
CA ALA A 129 9.00 42.59 2.68
C ALA A 129 7.55 42.62 3.23
N SER A 130 7.19 41.72 4.16
CA SER A 130 5.83 41.57 4.68
C SER A 130 5.82 41.27 6.17
N ASP A 131 4.82 41.78 6.89
CA ASP A 131 4.58 41.41 8.30
C ASP A 131 3.85 40.07 8.46
N VAL A 132 3.47 39.43 7.34
CA VAL A 132 2.86 38.10 7.35
C VAL A 132 3.94 37.04 7.40
N ALA A 133 3.83 36.11 8.35
CA ALA A 133 4.70 34.96 8.45
C ALA A 133 4.67 34.13 7.15
N VAL A 134 5.85 33.86 6.60
CA VAL A 134 6.02 33.03 5.40
C VAL A 134 6.30 31.61 5.84
N GLN A 135 5.51 30.67 5.33
CA GLN A 135 5.71 29.24 5.57
C GLN A 135 5.92 28.52 4.25
N ALA A 136 6.93 27.65 4.19
CA ALA A 136 7.17 26.81 3.01
C ALA A 136 7.93 25.55 3.38
N GLN A 137 7.83 24.55 2.51
CA GLN A 137 8.68 23.37 2.53
C GLN A 137 9.87 23.57 1.62
N VAL A 138 11.05 23.24 2.15
CA VAL A 138 12.32 23.46 1.47
C VAL A 138 13.15 22.20 1.56
N GLN A 139 13.72 21.78 0.44
CA GLN A 139 14.72 20.73 0.40
C GLN A 139 16.12 21.35 0.57
N ALA A 140 16.88 20.86 1.53
CA ALA A 140 18.27 21.25 1.76
C ALA A 140 19.11 19.97 1.85
N GLY A 141 19.89 19.68 0.80
CA GLY A 141 20.54 18.38 0.62
C GLY A 141 19.50 17.25 0.52
N ASP A 142 19.70 16.19 1.31
CA ASP A 142 18.83 15.00 1.32
C ASP A 142 17.62 15.12 2.26
N LYS A 143 17.46 16.27 2.93
CA LYS A 143 16.41 16.49 3.94
C LYS A 143 15.39 17.52 3.51
N TRP A 144 14.16 17.32 3.96
CA TRP A 144 13.05 18.25 3.79
C TRP A 144 12.76 18.97 5.10
N PHE A 145 12.64 20.29 5.03
CA PHE A 145 12.34 21.14 6.18
C PHE A 145 11.04 21.91 5.96
N GLN A 146 10.17 21.93 6.97
CA GLN A 146 9.08 22.88 7.07
C GLN A 146 9.62 24.14 7.74
N VAL A 147 9.71 25.23 7.00
CA VAL A 147 10.30 26.49 7.46
C VAL A 147 9.21 27.53 7.66
N ALA A 148 9.30 28.25 8.77
CA ALA A 148 8.54 29.45 9.04
C ALA A 148 9.51 30.63 9.26
N MET A 149 9.26 31.74 8.57
CA MET A 149 10.01 32.98 8.71
C MET A 149 9.04 34.14 8.96
N ALA A 150 9.29 34.90 10.03
CA ALA A 150 8.45 36.04 10.39
C ALA A 150 9.28 37.26 10.81
N ARG A 151 8.93 38.42 10.27
CA ARG A 151 9.46 39.71 10.70
C ARG A 151 8.90 40.08 12.08
N VAL A 152 9.72 40.73 12.90
CA VAL A 152 9.32 41.14 14.27
C VAL A 152 9.06 42.64 14.31
N GLY A 153 7.84 43.05 13.94
CA GLY A 153 7.43 44.46 13.90
C GLY A 153 8.41 45.33 13.11
N ASP A 154 8.79 46.48 13.66
CA ASP A 154 9.73 47.42 13.02
C ASP A 154 11.21 47.04 13.15
N LYS A 155 11.53 45.84 13.67
CA LYS A 155 12.92 45.41 13.86
C LYS A 155 13.54 44.98 12.53
N PRO A 156 14.85 45.25 12.29
CA PRO A 156 15.53 44.96 11.03
C PRO A 156 15.96 43.48 10.92
N PHE A 157 15.13 42.54 11.36
CA PHE A 157 15.43 41.11 11.31
C PHE A 157 14.19 40.23 11.22
N VAL A 158 14.41 38.99 10.80
CA VAL A 158 13.43 37.91 10.68
C VAL A 158 13.80 36.79 11.64
N HIS A 159 12.81 36.21 12.32
CA HIS A 159 12.97 34.94 13.03
C HIS A 159 12.66 33.78 12.09
N MET A 160 13.53 32.80 12.06
CA MET A 160 13.38 31.55 11.32
C MET A 160 13.23 30.39 12.32
N TYR A 161 12.28 29.51 12.03
CA TYR A 161 12.14 28.22 12.67
C TYR A 161 11.98 27.16 11.57
N ALA A 162 12.71 26.05 11.65
CA ALA A 162 12.57 24.96 10.70
C ALA A 162 12.42 23.61 11.41
N VAL A 163 11.57 22.73 10.88
CA VAL A 163 11.36 21.37 11.41
C VAL A 163 11.70 20.36 10.32
N ASP A 164 12.49 19.33 10.64
CA ASP A 164 12.76 18.22 9.72
C ASP A 164 11.46 17.42 9.51
N VAL A 165 10.98 17.38 8.26
CA VAL A 165 9.76 16.69 7.83
C VAL A 165 10.06 15.60 6.79
N THR A 166 11.32 15.17 6.71
CA THR A 166 11.77 14.17 5.72
C THR A 166 10.99 12.87 5.81
N GLU A 167 10.77 12.35 7.02
CA GLU A 167 10.01 11.11 7.24
C GLU A 167 8.56 11.23 6.78
N VAL A 168 7.92 12.37 7.07
CA VAL A 168 6.54 12.66 6.64
C VAL A 168 6.45 12.74 5.11
N GLN A 169 7.44 13.36 4.45
CA GLN A 169 7.48 13.42 2.99
C GLN A 169 7.69 12.06 2.36
N LEU A 170 8.61 11.26 2.89
CA LEU A 170 8.88 9.92 2.38
C LEU A 170 7.66 9.01 2.55
N ALA A 171 7.00 9.07 3.71
CA ALA A 171 5.76 8.34 3.97
C ALA A 171 4.64 8.78 3.01
N ARG A 172 4.48 10.09 2.78
CA ARG A 172 3.49 10.63 1.84
C ARG A 172 3.77 10.22 0.40
N ALA A 173 5.03 10.21 -0.02
CA ALA A 173 5.42 9.77 -1.35
C ALA A 173 5.09 8.28 -1.56
N ARG A 174 5.44 7.43 -0.59
CA ARG A 174 5.10 5.99 -0.61
C ARG A 174 3.59 5.76 -0.66
N ALA A 175 2.82 6.51 0.14
CA ALA A 175 1.36 6.42 0.13
C ALA A 175 0.76 6.87 -1.21
N ALA A 176 1.28 7.95 -1.80
CA ALA A 176 0.82 8.43 -3.09
C ALA A 176 1.14 7.44 -4.24
N GLU A 177 2.30 6.80 -4.17
CA GLU A 177 2.69 5.74 -5.10
C GLU A 177 1.76 4.51 -4.98
N ALA A 178 1.48 4.06 -3.75
CA ALA A 178 0.54 2.96 -3.50
C ALA A 178 -0.89 3.26 -3.98
N GLU A 179 -1.40 4.47 -3.71
CA GLU A 179 -2.72 4.90 -4.20
C GLU A 179 -2.76 4.98 -5.73
N ARG A 180 -1.67 5.42 -6.36
CA ARG A 180 -1.58 5.44 -7.82
C ARG A 180 -1.62 4.03 -8.39
N HIS A 181 -0.82 3.10 -7.83
CA HIS A 181 -0.84 1.69 -8.25
C HIS A 181 -2.23 1.07 -8.09
N LYS A 182 -2.94 1.39 -7.00
CA LYS A 182 -4.32 0.93 -6.77
C LYS A 182 -5.32 1.54 -7.77
N SER A 183 -5.16 2.81 -8.12
CA SER A 183 -6.00 3.45 -9.14
C SER A 183 -5.77 2.84 -10.53
N ASP A 184 -4.50 2.64 -10.90
CA ASP A 184 -4.12 2.03 -12.17
C ASP A 184 -4.63 0.58 -12.25
N PHE A 185 -4.54 -0.19 -11.15
CA PHE A 185 -5.15 -1.50 -10.97
C PHE A 185 -6.64 -1.49 -11.31
N LEU A 186 -7.42 -0.62 -10.66
CA LEU A 186 -8.88 -0.57 -10.85
C LEU A 186 -9.26 -0.17 -12.28
N SER A 187 -8.48 0.72 -12.89
CA SER A 187 -8.69 1.16 -14.27
C SER A 187 -8.45 0.02 -15.27
N VAL A 188 -7.32 -0.69 -15.15
CA VAL A 188 -7.00 -1.84 -16.02
C VAL A 188 -8.02 -2.95 -15.84
N MET A 189 -8.34 -3.31 -14.59
CA MET A 189 -9.34 -4.32 -14.29
C MET A 189 -10.71 -4.00 -14.89
N SER A 190 -11.14 -2.75 -14.79
CA SER A 190 -12.40 -2.32 -15.39
C SER A 190 -12.40 -2.47 -16.91
N HIS A 191 -11.27 -2.23 -17.56
CA HIS A 191 -11.11 -2.38 -19.02
C HIS A 191 -11.10 -3.86 -19.44
N GLU A 192 -10.33 -4.69 -18.74
CA GLU A 192 -10.19 -6.12 -19.00
C GLU A 192 -11.48 -6.91 -18.68
N ILE A 193 -12.32 -6.42 -17.77
CA ILE A 193 -13.67 -6.98 -17.53
C ILE A 193 -14.64 -6.53 -18.62
N ARG A 194 -14.64 -5.23 -18.97
CA ARG A 194 -15.62 -4.64 -19.90
C ARG A 194 -15.53 -5.24 -21.31
N THR A 195 -14.32 -5.51 -21.78
CA THR A 195 -14.07 -6.01 -23.14
C THR A 195 -14.73 -7.37 -23.42
N PRO A 196 -14.45 -8.46 -22.67
CA PRO A 196 -15.09 -9.76 -22.88
C PRO A 196 -16.59 -9.71 -22.58
N LEU A 197 -17.01 -8.92 -21.58
CA LEU A 197 -18.43 -8.78 -21.24
C LEU A 197 -19.22 -8.14 -22.40
N ASN A 198 -18.71 -7.05 -22.98
CA ASN A 198 -19.34 -6.41 -24.12
C ASN A 198 -19.35 -7.30 -25.37
N ALA A 199 -18.32 -8.13 -25.57
CA ALA A 199 -18.29 -9.12 -26.64
C ALA A 199 -19.40 -10.16 -26.46
N ILE A 200 -19.59 -10.70 -25.25
CA ILE A 200 -20.68 -11.64 -24.94
C ILE A 200 -22.03 -10.97 -25.19
N LEU A 201 -22.26 -9.78 -24.65
CA LEU A 201 -23.54 -9.06 -24.82
C LEU A 201 -23.83 -8.76 -26.29
N GLY A 202 -22.83 -8.29 -27.06
CA GLY A 202 -22.98 -8.01 -28.47
C GLY A 202 -23.30 -9.26 -29.30
N LEU A 203 -22.64 -10.39 -29.00
CA LEU A 203 -22.94 -11.67 -29.66
C LEU A 203 -24.35 -12.19 -29.27
N ILE A 204 -24.80 -11.96 -28.04
CA ILE A 204 -26.18 -12.29 -27.62
C ILE A 204 -27.18 -11.44 -28.43
N GLU A 205 -26.95 -10.13 -28.53
CA GLU A 205 -27.78 -9.23 -29.31
C GLU A 205 -27.85 -9.61 -30.80
N LEU A 206 -26.74 -10.06 -31.39
CA LEU A 206 -26.69 -10.54 -32.76
C LEU A 206 -27.52 -11.82 -32.93
N MET A 207 -27.31 -12.83 -32.08
CA MET A 207 -28.06 -14.09 -32.16
C MET A 207 -29.56 -13.89 -31.91
N MET A 208 -29.95 -12.92 -31.06
CA MET A 208 -31.35 -12.58 -30.82
C MET A 208 -32.06 -11.98 -32.05
N ARG A 209 -31.34 -11.40 -33.01
CA ARG A 209 -31.93 -10.87 -34.26
C ARG A 209 -32.39 -11.98 -35.22
N GLY A 210 -31.86 -13.20 -35.06
CA GLY A 210 -32.35 -14.40 -35.73
C GLY A 210 -31.85 -14.63 -37.17
N ASP A 211 -30.92 -13.79 -37.67
CA ASP A 211 -30.40 -13.87 -39.04
C ASP A 211 -29.21 -14.86 -39.21
N ASP A 212 -28.70 -15.42 -38.11
CA ASP A 212 -27.51 -16.28 -38.10
C ASP A 212 -27.80 -17.71 -38.58
N SER A 213 -26.91 -18.25 -39.41
CA SER A 213 -26.88 -19.68 -39.74
C SER A 213 -26.55 -20.54 -38.50
N GLU A 214 -26.83 -21.84 -38.56
CA GLU A 214 -26.49 -22.76 -37.46
C GLU A 214 -24.96 -22.77 -37.17
N GLN A 215 -24.15 -22.63 -38.23
CA GLN A 215 -22.69 -22.52 -38.12
C GLN A 215 -22.27 -21.24 -37.40
N ASP A 216 -22.90 -20.11 -37.71
CA ASP A 216 -22.62 -18.81 -37.07
C ASP A 216 -23.02 -18.83 -35.59
N ARG A 217 -24.15 -19.46 -35.26
CA ARG A 217 -24.60 -19.63 -33.87
C ARG A 217 -23.62 -20.48 -33.05
N LEU A 218 -23.16 -21.61 -33.60
CA LEU A 218 -22.17 -22.45 -32.92
C LEU A 218 -20.85 -21.72 -32.70
N SER A 219 -20.40 -20.96 -33.72
CA SER A 219 -19.21 -20.10 -33.60
C SER A 219 -19.39 -19.03 -32.52
N ASN A 220 -20.51 -18.30 -32.54
CA ASN A 220 -20.84 -17.26 -31.56
C ASN A 220 -20.90 -17.82 -30.13
N LEU A 221 -21.53 -18.98 -29.93
CA LEU A 221 -21.55 -19.68 -28.65
C LEU A 221 -20.15 -20.10 -28.18
N SER A 222 -19.31 -20.60 -29.09
CA SER A 222 -17.92 -20.94 -28.76
C SER A 222 -17.11 -19.71 -28.35
N TYR A 223 -17.32 -18.55 -29.00
CA TYR A 223 -16.69 -17.29 -28.61
C TYR A 223 -17.18 -16.79 -27.25
N MET A 224 -18.48 -16.89 -26.97
CA MET A 224 -19.04 -16.56 -25.66
C MET A 224 -18.47 -17.44 -24.56
N GLU A 225 -18.36 -18.75 -24.79
CA GLU A 225 -17.77 -19.69 -23.84
C GLU A 225 -16.31 -19.33 -23.55
N PHE A 226 -15.54 -19.01 -24.59
CA PHE A 226 -14.17 -18.53 -24.46
C PHE A 226 -14.08 -17.24 -23.62
N ALA A 227 -14.89 -16.23 -23.95
CA ALA A 227 -14.93 -14.95 -23.23
C ALA A 227 -15.36 -15.12 -21.75
N GLY A 228 -16.32 -16.01 -21.48
CA GLY A 228 -16.78 -16.32 -20.12
C GLY A 228 -15.72 -17.05 -19.30
N LYS A 229 -15.02 -18.03 -19.90
CA LYS A 229 -13.87 -18.70 -19.27
C LYS A 229 -12.74 -17.72 -18.97
N HIS A 230 -12.45 -16.81 -19.89
CA HIS A 230 -11.45 -15.76 -19.70
C HIS A 230 -11.82 -14.83 -18.54
N LEU A 231 -13.06 -14.34 -18.49
CA LEU A 231 -13.54 -13.50 -17.40
C LEU A 231 -13.48 -14.21 -16.04
N LYS A 232 -13.83 -15.50 -15.99
CA LYS A 232 -13.71 -16.31 -14.77
C LYS A 232 -12.25 -16.43 -14.31
N GLY A 233 -11.31 -16.64 -15.24
CA GLY A 233 -9.89 -16.66 -14.93
C GLY A 233 -9.40 -15.34 -14.35
N LEU A 234 -9.71 -14.23 -15.03
CA LEU A 234 -9.41 -12.87 -14.59
C LEU A 234 -9.92 -12.58 -13.17
N LEU A 235 -11.17 -12.95 -12.87
CA LEU A 235 -11.75 -12.75 -11.55
C LEU A 235 -11.04 -13.59 -10.48
N THR A 236 -10.70 -14.84 -10.81
CA THR A 236 -9.98 -15.74 -9.89
C THR A 236 -8.60 -15.19 -9.57
N ASP A 237 -7.85 -14.76 -10.59
CA ASP A 237 -6.51 -14.17 -10.44
C ASP A 237 -6.52 -12.93 -9.52
N VAL A 238 -7.55 -12.09 -9.62
CA VAL A 238 -7.69 -10.91 -8.76
C VAL A 238 -8.03 -11.26 -7.32
N LEU A 239 -8.96 -12.19 -7.12
CA LEU A 239 -9.30 -12.66 -5.78
C LEU A 239 -8.10 -13.33 -5.11
N ASP A 240 -7.32 -14.09 -5.87
CA ASP A 240 -6.08 -14.69 -5.39
C ASP A 240 -5.06 -13.60 -5.02
N LEU A 241 -4.87 -12.57 -5.87
CA LEU A 241 -3.96 -11.47 -5.57
C LEU A 241 -4.32 -10.73 -4.27
N GLU A 242 -5.60 -10.41 -4.07
CA GLU A 242 -6.11 -9.75 -2.87
C GLU A 242 -5.94 -10.62 -1.61
N ARG A 243 -6.19 -11.94 -1.73
CA ARG A 243 -5.96 -12.88 -0.63
C ARG A 243 -4.48 -12.92 -0.24
N LEU A 244 -3.58 -12.96 -1.22
CA LEU A 244 -2.14 -12.96 -1.02
C LEU A 244 -1.65 -11.64 -0.39
N ASP A 245 -2.17 -10.48 -0.84
CA ASP A 245 -1.79 -9.16 -0.31
C ASP A 245 -2.26 -8.93 1.13
N SER A 246 -3.38 -9.54 1.52
CA SER A 246 -3.88 -9.44 2.90
C SER A 246 -2.99 -10.14 3.93
N GLY A 247 -1.98 -10.92 3.49
CA GLY A 247 -1.10 -11.71 4.36
C GLY A 247 -1.80 -12.85 5.09
N LYS A 248 -3.06 -13.16 4.75
CA LYS A 248 -3.89 -14.19 5.39
C LYS A 248 -3.80 -15.55 4.70
N ALA A 249 -3.05 -15.67 3.63
CA ALA A 249 -2.90 -16.90 2.87
C ALA A 249 -1.79 -17.76 3.50
N GLU A 250 -2.17 -18.91 4.06
CA GLU A 250 -1.23 -19.94 4.52
C GLU A 250 -1.23 -21.11 3.52
N PRO A 251 -0.05 -21.69 3.19
CA PRO A 251 0.02 -22.80 2.26
C PRO A 251 -0.62 -24.06 2.85
N HIS A 252 -1.48 -24.72 2.07
CA HIS A 252 -2.06 -26.00 2.46
C HIS A 252 -1.12 -27.16 2.10
N LEU A 253 -0.17 -27.44 2.99
CA LEU A 253 0.87 -28.46 2.76
C LEU A 253 0.28 -29.87 2.73
N THR A 254 0.39 -30.53 1.57
CA THR A 254 -0.04 -31.91 1.35
C THR A 254 1.12 -32.75 0.79
N PRO A 255 1.21 -34.04 1.13
CA PRO A 255 2.21 -34.93 0.54
C PRO A 255 1.89 -35.15 -0.94
N PHE A 256 2.88 -35.03 -1.80
CA PHE A 256 2.75 -35.32 -3.24
C PHE A 256 4.00 -35.98 -3.80
N ALA A 257 3.83 -36.74 -4.88
CA ALA A 257 4.92 -37.33 -5.66
C ALA A 257 5.32 -36.37 -6.78
N PRO A 258 6.53 -35.75 -6.74
CA PRO A 258 6.91 -34.72 -7.69
C PRO A 258 6.90 -35.21 -9.13
N GLU A 259 7.52 -36.36 -9.41
CA GLU A 259 7.64 -36.89 -10.77
C GLU A 259 6.27 -37.09 -11.45
N GLU A 260 5.30 -37.70 -10.76
CA GLU A 260 3.95 -37.91 -11.28
C GLU A 260 3.19 -36.59 -11.45
N PHE A 261 3.36 -35.67 -10.49
CA PHE A 261 2.73 -34.36 -10.52
C PHE A 261 3.18 -33.54 -11.74
N PHE A 262 4.50 -33.36 -11.93
CA PHE A 262 5.02 -32.57 -13.06
C PHE A 262 4.67 -33.22 -14.40
N LYS A 263 4.75 -34.56 -14.51
CA LYS A 263 4.32 -35.29 -15.71
C LYS A 263 2.86 -35.01 -16.05
N ARG A 264 1.97 -35.06 -15.05
CA ARG A 264 0.53 -34.81 -15.26
C ARG A 264 0.26 -33.39 -15.74
N VAL A 265 0.89 -32.39 -15.12
CA VAL A 265 0.70 -30.98 -15.50
C VAL A 265 1.21 -30.75 -16.92
N VAL A 266 2.44 -31.16 -17.23
CA VAL A 266 3.05 -30.97 -18.56
C VAL A 266 2.26 -31.70 -19.65
N ASN A 267 1.83 -32.95 -19.41
CA ASN A 267 1.00 -33.71 -20.36
C ASN A 267 -0.32 -33.01 -20.68
N GLY A 268 -0.88 -32.24 -19.75
CA GLY A 268 -2.08 -31.43 -19.98
C GLY A 268 -1.92 -30.37 -21.08
N PHE A 269 -0.69 -29.91 -21.31
CA PHE A 269 -0.37 -28.89 -22.32
C PHE A 269 0.15 -29.45 -23.64
N GLN A 270 0.40 -30.77 -23.74
CA GLN A 270 1.03 -31.38 -24.92
C GLN A 270 0.28 -31.08 -26.23
N LYS A 271 -1.05 -31.27 -26.23
CA LYS A 271 -1.90 -30.99 -27.41
C LYS A 271 -1.87 -29.52 -27.82
N ARG A 272 -1.74 -28.61 -26.86
CA ARG A 272 -1.68 -27.17 -27.11
C ARG A 272 -0.33 -26.78 -27.69
N ALA A 273 0.75 -27.36 -27.18
CA ALA A 273 2.10 -27.21 -27.74
C ALA A 273 2.15 -27.65 -29.20
N GLU A 274 1.66 -28.86 -29.49
CA GLU A 274 1.56 -29.42 -30.85
C GLU A 274 0.75 -28.53 -31.81
N ALA A 275 -0.38 -27.98 -31.35
CA ALA A 275 -1.21 -27.07 -32.14
C ALA A 275 -0.49 -25.76 -32.51
N THR A 276 0.52 -25.36 -31.74
CA THR A 276 1.35 -24.17 -31.97
C THR A 276 2.72 -24.49 -32.61
N GLY A 277 2.95 -25.75 -33.01
CA GLY A 277 4.23 -26.20 -33.58
C GLY A 277 5.36 -26.34 -32.56
N ASN A 278 5.08 -26.20 -31.27
CA ASN A 278 6.08 -26.21 -30.20
C ASN A 278 6.33 -27.63 -29.67
N VAL A 279 7.59 -27.92 -29.34
CA VAL A 279 7.98 -29.14 -28.63
C VAL A 279 8.04 -28.84 -27.13
N LEU A 280 7.14 -29.47 -26.37
CA LEU A 280 7.12 -29.40 -24.90
C LEU A 280 7.80 -30.65 -24.32
N SER A 281 8.78 -30.44 -23.43
CA SER A 281 9.53 -31.51 -22.77
C SER A 281 9.61 -31.31 -21.25
N LEU A 282 9.73 -32.42 -20.52
CA LEU A 282 9.91 -32.46 -19.08
C LEU A 282 11.16 -33.28 -18.73
N GLU A 283 12.02 -32.70 -17.90
CA GLU A 283 13.21 -33.32 -17.34
C GLU A 283 13.11 -33.24 -15.81
N VAL A 284 13.05 -34.39 -15.14
CA VAL A 284 13.06 -34.50 -13.68
C VAL A 284 14.33 -35.22 -13.28
N GLU A 285 15.19 -34.56 -12.50
CA GLU A 285 16.45 -35.15 -12.06
C GLU A 285 16.23 -36.31 -11.08
N ALA A 286 17.12 -37.30 -11.14
CA ALA A 286 17.07 -38.47 -10.26
C ALA A 286 17.27 -38.13 -8.77
N ALA A 287 17.82 -36.95 -8.45
CA ALA A 287 17.99 -36.47 -7.09
C ALA A 287 16.68 -35.99 -6.44
N VAL A 288 15.62 -35.77 -7.24
CA VAL A 288 14.33 -35.32 -6.74
C VAL A 288 13.69 -36.40 -5.86
N PRO A 289 13.34 -36.10 -4.59
CA PRO A 289 12.74 -37.09 -3.72
C PRO A 289 11.38 -37.57 -4.21
N GLY A 290 11.05 -38.85 -3.95
CA GLY A 290 9.77 -39.44 -4.34
C GLY A 290 8.54 -38.89 -3.60
N GLY A 291 8.74 -38.15 -2.50
CA GLY A 291 7.69 -37.53 -1.71
C GLY A 291 8.13 -36.20 -1.11
N LEU A 292 7.33 -35.15 -1.34
CA LEU A 292 7.53 -33.81 -0.80
C LEU A 292 6.22 -33.28 -0.22
N MET A 293 6.32 -32.30 0.69
CA MET A 293 5.16 -31.57 1.22
C MET A 293 5.09 -30.18 0.57
N ALA A 294 3.99 -29.87 -0.12
CA ALA A 294 3.74 -28.54 -0.70
C ALA A 294 2.23 -28.26 -0.84
N ASP A 295 1.88 -27.02 -1.12
CA ASP A 295 0.55 -26.70 -1.64
C ASP A 295 0.49 -27.05 -3.13
N VAL A 296 -0.11 -28.21 -3.44
CA VAL A 296 -0.23 -28.72 -4.82
C VAL A 296 -1.05 -27.78 -5.71
N GLY A 297 -2.02 -27.06 -5.13
CA GLY A 297 -2.83 -26.07 -5.84
C GLY A 297 -1.98 -24.89 -6.29
N TRP A 298 -1.22 -24.30 -5.37
CA TRP A 298 -0.33 -23.17 -5.68
C TRP A 298 0.76 -23.59 -6.66
N LEU A 299 1.37 -24.77 -6.49
CA LEU A 299 2.37 -25.27 -7.42
C LEU A 299 1.81 -25.49 -8.83
N THR A 300 0.57 -25.98 -8.94
CA THR A 300 -0.14 -26.10 -10.22
C THR A 300 -0.36 -24.74 -10.86
N GLN A 301 -0.75 -23.73 -10.08
CA GLN A 301 -0.96 -22.36 -10.56
C GLN A 301 0.34 -21.74 -11.08
N MET A 302 1.43 -21.85 -10.32
CA MET A 302 2.77 -21.39 -10.74
C MET A 302 3.17 -22.00 -12.09
N LEU A 303 3.05 -23.33 -12.22
CA LEU A 303 3.40 -24.04 -13.46
C LEU A 303 2.51 -23.67 -14.64
N ASN A 304 1.19 -23.60 -14.42
CA ASN A 304 0.25 -23.21 -15.47
C ASN A 304 0.56 -21.82 -16.01
N ASN A 305 0.90 -20.87 -15.13
CA ASN A 305 1.28 -19.51 -15.52
C ASN A 305 2.56 -19.50 -16.36
N LEU A 306 3.61 -20.20 -15.92
CA LEU A 306 4.88 -20.24 -16.64
C LEU A 306 4.78 -20.96 -17.99
N ILE A 307 4.14 -22.13 -18.04
CA ILE A 307 3.98 -22.92 -19.28
C ILE A 307 3.05 -22.19 -20.27
N THR A 308 1.98 -21.57 -19.79
CA THR A 308 1.08 -20.79 -20.67
C THR A 308 1.78 -19.56 -21.23
N ASN A 309 2.63 -18.90 -20.44
CA ASN A 309 3.47 -17.81 -20.93
C ASN A 309 4.46 -18.30 -22.01
N ALA A 310 5.18 -19.40 -21.76
CA ALA A 310 6.09 -19.98 -22.75
C ALA A 310 5.36 -20.31 -24.06
N LEU A 311 4.22 -21.01 -24.00
CA LEU A 311 3.40 -21.34 -25.17
C LEU A 311 2.82 -20.13 -25.91
N LYS A 312 2.67 -19.00 -25.21
CA LYS A 312 2.15 -17.76 -25.80
C LYS A 312 3.22 -17.01 -26.60
N PHE A 313 4.48 -17.06 -26.16
CA PHE A 313 5.58 -16.26 -26.72
C PHE A 313 6.56 -17.05 -27.58
N THR A 314 6.33 -18.36 -27.73
CA THR A 314 7.09 -19.25 -28.60
C THR A 314 6.17 -19.85 -29.65
N SER A 315 6.63 -19.83 -30.90
CA SER A 315 5.99 -20.50 -32.04
C SER A 315 7.05 -21.31 -32.77
N ASP A 316 6.73 -22.53 -33.19
CA ASP A 316 7.66 -23.44 -33.87
C ASP A 316 9.01 -23.62 -33.13
N GLY A 317 8.98 -23.66 -31.79
CA GLY A 317 10.17 -23.71 -30.93
C GLY A 317 10.17 -24.82 -29.89
N GLU A 318 11.05 -24.70 -28.89
CA GLU A 318 11.17 -25.65 -27.77
C GLU A 318 10.76 -24.98 -26.45
N ILE A 319 10.02 -25.72 -25.64
CA ILE A 319 9.71 -25.38 -24.26
C ILE A 319 10.15 -26.56 -23.39
N ARG A 320 11.02 -26.28 -22.41
CA ARG A 320 11.56 -27.28 -21.49
C ARG A 320 11.21 -26.93 -20.05
N CYS A 321 10.55 -27.86 -19.37
CA CYS A 321 10.37 -27.84 -17.93
C CYS A 321 11.44 -28.72 -17.27
N HIS A 322 12.25 -28.15 -16.39
CA HIS A 322 13.31 -28.84 -15.66
C HIS A 322 13.06 -28.77 -14.16
N VAL A 323 13.19 -29.91 -13.48
CA VAL A 323 12.94 -30.05 -12.05
C VAL A 323 14.15 -30.72 -11.39
N ALA A 324 14.73 -30.05 -10.42
CA ALA A 324 15.89 -30.51 -9.68
C ALA A 324 15.70 -30.37 -8.17
N TRP A 325 16.54 -31.07 -7.40
CA TRP A 325 16.55 -30.99 -5.94
C TRP A 325 17.97 -30.67 -5.47
N GLU A 326 18.15 -29.48 -4.90
CA GLU A 326 19.45 -29.01 -4.43
C GLU A 326 19.29 -28.32 -3.07
N SER A 327 20.14 -28.68 -2.11
CA SER A 327 20.19 -28.05 -0.77
C SER A 327 18.84 -27.96 -0.05
N ASP A 328 18.05 -29.03 -0.10
CA ASP A 328 16.68 -29.12 0.46
C ASP A 328 15.65 -28.17 -0.17
N CYS A 329 15.96 -27.67 -1.38
CA CYS A 329 15.05 -26.88 -2.20
C CYS A 329 14.68 -27.63 -3.49
N LEU A 330 13.39 -27.55 -3.85
CA LEU A 330 12.90 -27.93 -5.16
C LEU A 330 13.15 -26.77 -6.13
N GLU A 331 14.06 -26.94 -7.08
CA GLU A 331 14.27 -25.99 -8.17
C GLU A 331 13.40 -26.39 -9.36
N VAL A 332 12.59 -25.45 -9.85
CA VAL A 332 11.78 -25.63 -11.06
C VAL A 332 12.13 -24.52 -12.04
N SER A 333 12.41 -24.89 -13.29
CA SER A 333 12.59 -23.92 -14.36
C SER A 333 11.78 -24.26 -15.60
N VAL A 334 11.27 -23.22 -16.25
CA VAL A 334 10.58 -23.28 -17.55
C VAL A 334 11.34 -22.39 -18.50
N ARG A 335 11.97 -23.02 -19.50
CA ARG A 335 12.73 -22.37 -20.56
C ARG A 335 11.96 -22.44 -21.87
N ASP A 336 11.95 -21.35 -22.60
CA ASP A 336 11.37 -21.23 -23.94
C ASP A 336 12.39 -20.63 -24.92
N THR A 337 12.21 -20.92 -26.22
CA THR A 337 13.00 -20.34 -27.32
C THR A 337 12.24 -19.25 -28.07
N GLY A 338 11.36 -18.53 -27.37
CA GLY A 338 10.51 -17.50 -27.92
C GLY A 338 11.22 -16.18 -28.20
N MET A 339 10.44 -15.10 -28.28
CA MET A 339 10.95 -13.78 -28.67
C MET A 339 11.90 -13.13 -27.64
N GLY A 340 11.99 -13.67 -26.42
CA GLY A 340 12.76 -13.09 -25.33
C GLY A 340 12.21 -11.74 -24.84
N ILE A 341 12.87 -11.17 -23.83
CA ILE A 341 12.45 -9.96 -23.12
C ILE A 341 13.62 -8.97 -23.09
N ALA A 342 13.33 -7.70 -23.35
CA ALA A 342 14.33 -6.65 -23.29
C ALA A 342 14.81 -6.43 -21.83
N PRO A 343 16.11 -6.12 -21.60
CA PRO A 343 16.63 -5.91 -20.24
C PRO A 343 15.88 -4.82 -19.45
N SER A 344 15.36 -3.80 -20.12
CA SER A 344 14.57 -2.73 -19.50
C SER A 344 13.22 -3.18 -18.97
N ASP A 345 12.71 -4.33 -19.44
CA ASP A 345 11.39 -4.85 -19.08
C ASP A 345 11.46 -5.97 -18.03
N LEU A 346 12.63 -6.55 -17.75
CA LEU A 346 12.77 -7.72 -16.87
C LEU A 346 12.28 -7.50 -15.43
N GLU A 347 12.55 -6.34 -14.85
CA GLU A 347 12.03 -6.02 -13.51
C GLU A 347 10.52 -5.71 -13.57
N ARG A 348 10.09 -5.06 -14.64
CA ARG A 348 8.74 -4.55 -14.79
C ARG A 348 7.71 -5.65 -15.04
N ILE A 349 8.03 -6.69 -15.82
CA ILE A 349 7.10 -7.82 -16.12
C ILE A 349 6.67 -8.63 -14.89
N LEU A 350 7.38 -8.49 -13.77
CA LEU A 350 7.06 -9.16 -12.50
C LEU A 350 6.09 -8.35 -11.65
N GLU A 351 5.87 -7.08 -12.01
CA GLU A 351 4.89 -6.24 -11.36
C GLU A 351 3.48 -6.51 -11.91
N PRO A 352 2.43 -6.40 -11.08
CA PRO A 352 1.07 -6.64 -11.51
C PRO A 352 0.68 -5.75 -12.71
N PHE A 353 0.00 -6.33 -13.70
CA PHE A 353 -0.55 -5.64 -14.88
C PHE A 353 0.48 -5.04 -15.85
N GLU A 354 1.75 -5.34 -15.63
CA GLU A 354 2.80 -4.96 -16.56
C GLU A 354 2.89 -5.96 -17.73
N GLN A 355 3.11 -5.41 -18.91
CA GLN A 355 3.25 -6.17 -20.15
C GLN A 355 4.41 -5.59 -20.96
N ALA A 356 5.27 -6.47 -21.47
CA ALA A 356 6.33 -6.07 -22.40
C ALA A 356 5.69 -5.59 -23.71
N ASN A 357 6.11 -4.39 -24.19
CA ASN A 357 5.69 -3.76 -25.45
C ASN A 357 4.17 -3.71 -25.74
N ARG A 358 3.47 -2.68 -25.21
CA ARG A 358 2.06 -2.37 -25.53
C ARG A 358 1.79 -2.12 -27.04
N GLU A 359 2.81 -1.74 -27.82
CA GLU A 359 2.66 -1.35 -29.23
C GLU A 359 2.75 -2.51 -30.25
N ILE A 360 3.37 -3.65 -29.91
CA ILE A 360 3.62 -4.75 -30.88
C ILE A 360 2.49 -5.81 -30.87
N MET A 361 1.65 -5.85 -29.83
CA MET A 361 0.75 -6.99 -29.55
C MET A 361 -0.76 -6.73 -29.81
N VAL A 362 -1.10 -5.73 -30.62
CA VAL A 362 -2.50 -5.30 -30.87
C VAL A 362 -3.37 -6.38 -31.56
N ASN A 363 -2.78 -7.43 -32.16
CA ASN A 363 -3.49 -8.33 -33.08
C ASN A 363 -3.59 -9.82 -32.66
N THR A 364 -3.31 -10.18 -31.40
CA THR A 364 -3.36 -11.60 -30.98
C THR A 364 -4.41 -11.83 -29.90
N ALA A 365 -5.42 -12.66 -30.21
CA ALA A 365 -6.58 -13.00 -29.37
C ALA A 365 -6.26 -13.70 -28.02
N ASN A 366 -4.98 -13.77 -27.62
CA ASN A 366 -4.50 -14.40 -26.39
C ASN A 366 -3.74 -13.38 -25.51
N GLN A 367 -4.28 -12.16 -25.35
CA GLN A 367 -3.77 -11.25 -24.33
C GLN A 367 -4.10 -11.82 -22.94
N GLY A 368 -3.11 -11.77 -22.04
CA GLY A 368 -3.25 -12.20 -20.66
C GLY A 368 -3.18 -10.95 -19.80
N VAL A 369 -3.79 -10.99 -18.62
CA VAL A 369 -4.02 -9.81 -17.75
C VAL A 369 -2.72 -9.17 -17.23
N GLY A 370 -1.58 -9.84 -17.38
CA GLY A 370 -0.31 -9.41 -16.76
C GLY A 370 -0.25 -9.72 -15.26
N LEU A 371 -1.15 -10.57 -14.77
CA LEU A 371 -1.20 -10.98 -13.36
C LEU A 371 -0.43 -12.27 -13.07
N GLY A 372 -0.32 -13.17 -14.04
CA GLY A 372 0.21 -14.52 -13.81
C GLY A 372 1.62 -14.53 -13.21
N LEU A 373 2.54 -13.69 -13.69
CA LEU A 373 3.91 -13.61 -13.15
C LEU A 373 3.95 -12.98 -11.76
N ALA A 374 3.15 -11.95 -11.52
CA ALA A 374 3.05 -11.33 -10.19
C ALA A 374 2.47 -12.29 -9.14
N ILE A 375 1.46 -13.08 -9.52
CA ILE A 375 0.90 -14.15 -8.69
C ILE A 375 1.97 -15.21 -8.43
N THR A 376 2.67 -15.70 -9.47
CA THR A 376 3.76 -16.67 -9.29
C THR A 376 4.84 -16.15 -8.36
N LYS A 377 5.29 -14.90 -8.50
CA LYS A 377 6.29 -14.26 -7.62
C LYS A 377 5.81 -14.25 -6.16
N LYS A 378 4.55 -13.88 -5.91
CA LYS A 378 3.97 -13.89 -4.55
C LYS A 378 3.86 -15.29 -3.96
N LEU A 379 3.35 -16.26 -4.73
CA LEU A 379 3.19 -17.64 -4.27
C LEU A 379 4.54 -18.29 -3.93
N VAL A 380 5.58 -18.01 -4.72
CA VAL A 380 6.96 -18.44 -4.46
C VAL A 380 7.49 -17.80 -3.18
N GLY A 381 7.28 -16.48 -3.01
CA GLY A 381 7.67 -15.77 -1.79
C GLY A 381 6.98 -16.29 -0.53
N LEU A 382 5.70 -16.67 -0.60
CA LEU A 382 4.99 -17.27 0.54
C LEU A 382 5.48 -18.67 0.90
N HIS A 383 6.07 -19.39 -0.06
CA HIS A 383 6.79 -20.64 0.22
C HIS A 383 8.22 -20.40 0.71
N GLY A 384 8.67 -19.16 0.84
CA GLY A 384 10.03 -18.81 1.28
C GLY A 384 11.10 -18.93 0.18
N GLY A 385 10.68 -18.96 -1.08
CA GLY A 385 11.54 -19.06 -2.25
C GLY A 385 11.74 -17.76 -3.01
N GLU A 386 12.48 -17.81 -4.11
CA GLU A 386 12.69 -16.68 -5.03
C GLU A 386 12.34 -17.05 -6.49
N LEU A 387 11.64 -16.15 -7.20
CA LEU A 387 11.41 -16.27 -8.65
C LEU A 387 12.45 -15.41 -9.39
N ARG A 388 13.24 -16.06 -10.25
CA ARG A 388 14.27 -15.45 -11.08
C ARG A 388 13.92 -15.58 -12.57
N VAL A 389 14.35 -14.60 -13.35
CA VAL A 389 14.16 -14.57 -14.80
C VAL A 389 15.47 -14.24 -15.50
N THR A 390 15.81 -15.01 -16.53
CA THR A 390 16.92 -14.72 -17.45
C THR A 390 16.39 -14.78 -18.86
N SER A 391 16.56 -13.71 -19.63
CA SER A 391 16.06 -13.63 -21.01
C SER A 391 17.04 -12.88 -21.90
N THR A 392 17.13 -13.32 -23.15
CA THR A 392 17.83 -12.60 -24.21
C THR A 392 16.87 -12.37 -25.36
N LEU A 393 16.74 -11.11 -25.79
CA LEU A 393 15.85 -10.74 -26.88
C LEU A 393 16.21 -11.53 -28.16
N GLY A 394 15.23 -12.27 -28.69
CA GLY A 394 15.36 -13.11 -29.87
C GLY A 394 15.90 -14.53 -29.62
N GLU A 395 16.34 -14.88 -28.41
CA GLU A 395 16.83 -16.23 -28.09
C GLU A 395 15.89 -17.01 -27.16
N GLY A 396 15.07 -16.30 -26.37
CA GLY A 396 14.06 -16.89 -25.49
C GLY A 396 14.21 -16.47 -24.03
N THR A 397 13.39 -17.07 -23.17
CA THR A 397 13.32 -16.75 -21.74
C THR A 397 13.42 -18.00 -20.88
N THR A 398 13.99 -17.85 -19.68
CA THR A 398 13.96 -18.88 -18.64
C THR A 398 13.46 -18.27 -17.36
N PHE A 399 12.33 -18.77 -16.87
CA PHE A 399 11.84 -18.51 -15.52
C PHE A 399 12.26 -19.66 -14.62
N ARG A 400 12.77 -19.33 -13.43
CA ARG A 400 13.24 -20.30 -12.45
C ARG A 400 12.75 -19.90 -11.06
N PHE A 401 12.24 -20.85 -10.30
CA PHE A 401 11.97 -20.63 -8.89
C PHE A 401 12.47 -21.80 -8.04
N ASP A 402 12.87 -21.48 -6.82
CA ASP A 402 13.23 -22.43 -5.78
C ASP A 402 12.16 -22.45 -4.69
N LEU A 403 11.82 -23.63 -4.16
CA LEU A 403 10.92 -23.78 -3.02
C LEU A 403 11.61 -24.60 -1.93
N PRO A 404 11.80 -24.06 -0.70
CA PRO A 404 12.27 -24.85 0.43
C PRO A 404 11.14 -25.78 0.89
N LEU A 405 11.21 -27.06 0.49
CA LEU A 405 10.16 -28.03 0.76
C LEU A 405 10.64 -29.05 1.79
N GLN A 406 9.70 -29.56 2.59
CA GLN A 406 10.01 -30.63 3.52
C GLN A 406 9.97 -31.98 2.80
N PHE A 407 11.08 -32.71 2.91
CA PHE A 407 11.11 -34.11 2.53
C PHE A 407 10.18 -34.92 3.44
N ARG A 408 9.37 -35.79 2.83
CA ARG A 408 8.62 -36.81 3.55
C ARG A 408 8.74 -38.10 2.76
N GLU A 409 9.25 -39.16 3.40
CA GLU A 409 9.09 -40.51 2.84
C GLU A 409 7.60 -40.74 2.58
N ALA A 410 7.28 -41.06 1.33
CA ALA A 410 5.94 -41.46 0.97
C ALA A 410 5.60 -42.69 1.83
N LEU A 411 4.74 -42.52 2.85
CA LEU A 411 3.78 -43.59 3.11
C LEU A 411 3.04 -43.73 1.79
N GLU A 412 3.05 -44.94 1.23
CA GLU A 412 2.21 -45.33 0.10
C GLU A 412 0.87 -44.64 0.27
N ALA A 413 0.69 -43.53 -0.46
CA ALA A 413 -0.61 -42.95 -0.59
C ALA A 413 -1.35 -44.02 -1.39
N ASP A 414 -2.32 -44.67 -0.75
CA ASP A 414 -3.44 -45.26 -1.46
C ASP A 414 -3.95 -44.18 -2.41
N VAL A 415 -3.40 -44.17 -3.61
CA VAL A 415 -4.11 -43.69 -4.78
C VAL A 415 -5.24 -44.69 -4.87
N GLU A 416 -6.37 -44.36 -4.24
CA GLU A 416 -7.63 -44.99 -4.55
C GLU A 416 -7.81 -44.81 -6.06
N VAL A 417 -7.42 -45.85 -6.79
CA VAL A 417 -7.79 -46.07 -8.18
C VAL A 417 -9.28 -46.36 -8.15
N GLN A 418 -10.09 -45.31 -8.11
CA GLN A 418 -11.42 -45.36 -8.69
C GLN A 418 -11.19 -45.18 -10.19
N GLY A 419 -10.94 -46.24 -10.95
CA GLY A 419 -11.79 -47.40 -11.03
C GLY A 419 -12.58 -47.22 -12.32
N GLU A 420 -12.24 -48.07 -13.28
CA GLU A 420 -12.86 -48.22 -14.60
C GLU A 420 -14.37 -47.98 -14.59
N THR A 421 -14.85 -47.40 -15.68
CA THR A 421 -16.26 -47.24 -16.06
C THR A 421 -17.14 -48.39 -15.56
N ARG A 422 -17.73 -48.21 -14.37
CA ARG A 422 -18.83 -49.05 -13.91
C ARG A 422 -20.07 -48.64 -14.67
N ASP A 423 -20.81 -49.66 -15.10
CA ASP A 423 -22.15 -49.57 -15.67
C ASP A 423 -22.94 -48.39 -15.10
N ARG A 424 -23.61 -47.63 -15.99
CA ARG A 424 -24.50 -46.53 -15.58
C ARG A 424 -25.35 -47.00 -14.39
N PRO A 425 -25.24 -46.36 -13.21
CA PRO A 425 -26.05 -46.75 -12.08
C PRO A 425 -27.53 -46.67 -12.48
N LEU A 426 -28.35 -47.58 -11.94
CA LEU A 426 -29.80 -47.47 -12.05
C LEU A 426 -30.20 -46.04 -11.65
N ILE A 427 -30.78 -45.29 -12.59
CA ILE A 427 -31.37 -43.98 -12.32
C ILE A 427 -32.49 -44.25 -11.30
N PRO A 428 -32.39 -43.81 -10.03
CA PRO A 428 -33.49 -43.96 -9.09
C PRO A 428 -34.69 -43.18 -9.63
N GLU A 429 -35.90 -43.72 -9.53
CA GLU A 429 -37.14 -43.02 -9.91
C GLU A 429 -37.50 -41.85 -8.97
N ALA A 430 -36.57 -41.44 -8.10
CA ALA A 430 -36.74 -40.32 -7.19
C ALA A 430 -36.12 -39.05 -7.80
N PRO A 431 -36.68 -37.86 -7.53
CA PRO A 431 -36.16 -36.62 -8.07
C PRO A 431 -34.89 -36.16 -7.35
N VAL A 432 -34.14 -35.28 -7.99
CA VAL A 432 -33.09 -34.46 -7.37
C VAL A 432 -33.70 -33.14 -6.94
N LEU A 433 -33.48 -32.74 -5.69
CA LEU A 433 -33.89 -31.43 -5.18
C LEU A 433 -32.72 -30.43 -5.32
N ILE A 434 -32.98 -29.31 -5.98
CA ILE A 434 -32.05 -28.19 -6.09
C ILE A 434 -32.55 -27.05 -5.20
N VAL A 435 -31.72 -26.58 -4.29
CA VAL A 435 -32.06 -25.55 -3.32
C VAL A 435 -31.09 -24.38 -3.46
N ASP A 436 -31.58 -23.28 -4.05
CA ASP A 436 -30.78 -22.09 -4.35
C ASP A 436 -31.74 -20.89 -4.54
N ASP A 437 -31.41 -19.73 -3.97
CA ASP A 437 -32.22 -18.50 -4.03
C ASP A 437 -32.01 -17.72 -5.34
N ASN A 438 -30.97 -18.06 -6.10
CA ASN A 438 -30.66 -17.50 -7.41
C ASN A 438 -31.31 -18.29 -8.54
N GLU A 439 -32.34 -17.71 -9.16
CA GLU A 439 -33.09 -18.32 -10.27
C GLU A 439 -32.20 -18.79 -11.43
N LEU A 440 -31.07 -18.13 -11.69
CA LEU A 440 -30.14 -18.53 -12.75
C LEU A 440 -29.40 -19.82 -12.40
N ASN A 441 -28.94 -19.96 -11.15
CA ASN A 441 -28.30 -21.19 -10.67
C ASN A 441 -29.27 -22.35 -10.74
N VAL A 442 -30.51 -22.15 -10.27
CA VAL A 442 -31.60 -23.14 -10.36
C VAL A 442 -31.84 -23.55 -11.81
N LEU A 443 -31.93 -22.60 -12.74
CA LEU A 443 -32.15 -22.87 -14.17
C LEU A 443 -31.02 -23.72 -14.78
N VAL A 444 -29.76 -23.37 -14.53
CA VAL A 444 -28.58 -24.07 -15.07
C VAL A 444 -28.49 -25.47 -14.46
N ALA A 445 -28.55 -25.59 -13.13
CA ALA A 445 -28.44 -26.85 -12.44
C ALA A 445 -29.59 -27.80 -12.83
N ARG A 446 -30.82 -27.29 -12.95
CA ARG A 446 -31.97 -28.06 -13.44
C ARG A 446 -31.72 -28.63 -14.83
N ARG A 447 -31.15 -27.85 -15.75
CA ARG A 447 -30.91 -28.30 -17.12
C ARG A 447 -29.77 -29.32 -17.20
N MET A 448 -28.73 -29.17 -16.36
CA MET A 448 -27.65 -30.17 -16.25
C MET A 448 -28.18 -31.51 -15.71
N VAL A 449 -28.94 -31.48 -14.61
CA VAL A 449 -29.48 -32.69 -13.98
C VAL A 449 -30.52 -33.38 -14.87
N ALA A 450 -31.37 -32.60 -15.56
CA ALA A 450 -32.31 -33.14 -16.55
C ALA A 450 -31.57 -33.79 -17.75
N ASN A 451 -30.46 -33.20 -18.21
CA ASN A 451 -29.63 -33.80 -19.27
C ASN A 451 -28.97 -35.13 -18.83
N TRP A 452 -28.78 -35.35 -17.53
CA TRP A 452 -28.34 -36.63 -16.98
C TRP A 452 -29.48 -37.65 -16.82
N GLY A 453 -30.72 -37.27 -17.13
CA GLY A 453 -31.89 -38.15 -17.14
C GLY A 453 -32.67 -38.19 -15.82
N TYR A 454 -32.42 -37.28 -14.88
CA TYR A 454 -33.14 -37.23 -13.60
C TYR A 454 -34.29 -36.21 -13.64
N GLU A 455 -35.36 -36.51 -12.90
CA GLU A 455 -36.38 -35.54 -12.58
C GLU A 455 -35.84 -34.52 -11.57
N VAL A 456 -36.21 -33.25 -11.73
CA VAL A 456 -35.71 -32.16 -10.89
C VAL A 456 -36.87 -31.43 -10.24
N ILE A 457 -36.79 -31.29 -8.93
CA ILE A 457 -37.62 -30.39 -8.13
C ILE A 457 -36.74 -29.28 -7.55
N THR A 458 -37.32 -28.12 -7.26
CA THR A 458 -36.56 -26.93 -6.87
C THR A 458 -37.17 -26.28 -5.62
N ALA A 459 -36.34 -25.61 -4.83
CA ALA A 459 -36.74 -24.77 -3.72
C ALA A 459 -35.88 -23.51 -3.68
N SER A 460 -36.48 -22.37 -3.31
CA SER A 460 -35.78 -21.08 -3.26
C SER A 460 -35.49 -20.60 -1.84
N ASN A 461 -35.88 -21.38 -0.83
CA ASN A 461 -35.65 -21.09 0.59
C ASN A 461 -35.75 -22.38 1.43
N ALA A 462 -35.40 -22.28 2.71
CA ALA A 462 -35.41 -23.42 3.64
C ALA A 462 -36.81 -24.05 3.81
N ASP A 463 -37.86 -23.24 3.94
CA ASP A 463 -39.23 -23.73 4.16
C ASP A 463 -39.73 -24.55 2.95
N GLU A 464 -39.47 -24.07 1.74
CA GLU A 464 -39.77 -24.80 0.50
C GLU A 464 -38.94 -26.09 0.40
N ALA A 465 -37.66 -26.04 0.78
CA ALA A 465 -36.79 -27.21 0.74
C ALA A 465 -37.28 -28.29 1.71
N GLU A 466 -37.66 -27.92 2.94
CA GLU A 466 -38.24 -28.84 3.92
C GLU A 466 -39.55 -29.46 3.42
N ALA A 467 -40.43 -28.66 2.81
CA ALA A 467 -41.66 -29.15 2.23
C ALA A 467 -41.40 -30.18 1.11
N GLN A 468 -40.45 -29.89 0.22
CA GLN A 468 -40.07 -30.79 -0.88
C GLN A 468 -39.39 -32.08 -0.38
N LEU A 469 -38.55 -31.97 0.66
CA LEU A 469 -37.95 -33.12 1.34
C LEU A 469 -39.01 -34.07 1.92
N ALA A 470 -40.02 -33.51 2.58
CA ALA A 470 -41.10 -34.28 3.18
C ALA A 470 -42.02 -34.94 2.13
N GLN A 471 -42.32 -34.23 1.04
CA GLN A 471 -43.29 -34.66 0.03
C GLN A 471 -42.70 -35.61 -1.01
N ALA A 472 -41.57 -35.23 -1.62
CA ALA A 472 -41.04 -35.91 -2.79
C ALA A 472 -39.90 -36.89 -2.48
N ARG A 473 -39.34 -36.84 -1.25
CA ARG A 473 -38.25 -37.71 -0.78
C ARG A 473 -37.13 -37.85 -1.82
N PRO A 474 -36.50 -36.73 -2.21
CA PRO A 474 -35.44 -36.74 -3.21
C PRO A 474 -34.28 -37.63 -2.77
N PHE A 475 -33.65 -38.34 -3.71
CA PHE A 475 -32.49 -39.20 -3.38
C PHE A 475 -31.19 -38.41 -3.25
N LEU A 476 -31.15 -37.20 -3.83
CA LEU A 476 -30.03 -36.27 -3.80
C LEU A 476 -30.56 -34.86 -3.63
N VAL A 477 -29.89 -34.09 -2.78
CA VAL A 477 -30.14 -32.66 -2.58
C VAL A 477 -28.87 -31.91 -2.96
N LEU A 478 -29.00 -30.97 -3.89
CA LEU A 478 -27.97 -29.98 -4.22
C LEU A 478 -28.37 -28.68 -3.53
N LEU A 479 -27.60 -28.28 -2.51
CA LEU A 479 -27.89 -27.12 -1.68
C LEU A 479 -26.78 -26.08 -1.86
N ASP A 480 -27.14 -24.83 -2.14
CA ASP A 480 -26.20 -23.72 -2.06
C ASP A 480 -25.80 -23.48 -0.60
N ILE A 481 -24.50 -23.43 -0.36
CA ILE A 481 -23.89 -23.16 0.94
C ILE A 481 -24.07 -21.71 1.40
N HIS A 482 -24.47 -20.81 0.50
CA HIS A 482 -24.67 -19.38 0.77
C HIS A 482 -26.15 -18.95 0.77
N MET A 483 -27.08 -19.86 1.06
CA MET A 483 -28.47 -19.47 1.30
C MET A 483 -28.65 -18.79 2.68
N PRO A 484 -29.51 -17.76 2.77
CA PRO A 484 -29.81 -17.05 4.02
C PRO A 484 -30.57 -17.87 5.07
#